data_AF-A0A962HAW8-F1
#
_entry.id   AF-A0A962HAW8-F1
#
_cell.length_a   1.000
_cell.length_b   1.000
_cell.length_c   1.000
_cell.angle_alpha   90.00
_cell.angle_beta   90.00
_cell.angle_gamma   90.00
#
_symmetry.space_group_name_H-M   'P 1'
#
loop_
_entity.id
_entity.type
_entity.pdbx_description
1 polymer ?
#
loop_
_entity_poly.entity_id
_entity_poly.type
_entity_poly.pdbx_seq_one_letter_code
_entity_poly.pdbx_strand_id
1 'polypeptide(L)'
;MDVLRGLALFGVLLVNIGYFCGADLAQEAGVAYPPGNFGSVAGELVRVLLENKAAALLSILFGAGLAIQAERASVKGQSRWPFALRRSGVLALLGSVHTFLLWNVDILLDYALISLMVLPFLRLSAGRVLWAIPVVLIASAVIAAPMLALATDLPPAQTYSQALQHYGQGGWLDAL
;
A
#
# COMPACT_ATOMS: atom_id res chain seq x y z
N MET A 1 -15.79 -4.58 -13.26
CA MET A 1 -14.44 -4.17 -12.76
C MET A 1 -14.52 -2.92 -11.92
N ASP A 2 -15.23 -1.88 -12.35
CA ASP A 2 -15.20 -0.59 -11.64
C ASP A 2 -15.93 -0.62 -10.29
N VAL A 3 -17.03 -1.35 -10.16
CA VAL A 3 -17.71 -1.59 -8.87
C VAL A 3 -16.82 -2.30 -7.86
N LEU A 4 -16.11 -3.35 -8.29
CA LEU A 4 -15.19 -4.10 -7.43
C LEU A 4 -14.00 -3.23 -6.98
N ARG A 5 -13.53 -2.31 -7.84
CA ARG A 5 -12.49 -1.34 -7.47
C ARG A 5 -13.00 -0.34 -6.46
N GLY A 6 -14.21 0.18 -6.67
CA GLY A 6 -14.86 1.07 -5.70
C GLY A 6 -15.02 0.41 -4.34
N LEU A 7 -15.45 -0.86 -4.32
CA LEU A 7 -15.59 -1.64 -3.09
C LEU A 7 -14.24 -1.87 -2.38
N ALA A 8 -13.20 -2.25 -3.13
CA ALA A 8 -11.87 -2.45 -2.57
C ALA A 8 -11.29 -1.15 -2.00
N LEU A 9 -11.45 -0.03 -2.74
CA LEU A 9 -11.01 1.29 -2.29
C LEU A 9 -11.77 1.75 -1.04
N PHE A 10 -13.08 1.51 -0.99
CA PHE A 10 -13.90 1.79 0.18
C PHE A 10 -13.45 0.96 1.39
N GLY A 11 -13.13 -0.32 1.19
CA GLY A 11 -12.58 -1.16 2.26
C GLY A 11 -11.24 -0.65 2.79
N VAL A 12 -10.33 -0.23 1.90
CA VAL A 12 -9.05 0.38 2.28
C VAL A 12 -9.26 1.67 3.05
N LEU A 13 -10.21 2.51 2.62
CA LEU A 13 -10.57 3.75 3.33
C LEU A 13 -11.06 3.46 4.76
N LEU A 14 -11.95 2.49 4.94
CA LEU A 14 -12.47 2.13 6.26
C LEU A 14 -11.39 1.66 7.23
N VAL A 15 -10.43 0.87 6.75
CA VAL A 15 -9.27 0.43 7.54
C VAL A 15 -8.40 1.64 7.92
N ASN A 16 -8.12 2.53 6.96
CA ASN A 16 -7.29 3.71 7.21
C ASN A 16 -7.91 4.71 8.17
N ILE A 17 -9.24 4.82 8.25
CA ILE A 17 -9.90 5.67 9.26
C ILE A 17 -9.51 5.24 10.69
N GLY A 18 -9.47 3.94 10.97
CA GLY A 18 -9.03 3.43 12.27
C GLY A 18 -7.59 3.82 12.59
N TYR A 19 -6.73 3.71 11.60
CA TYR A 19 -5.33 4.09 11.68
C TYR A 19 -5.14 5.59 11.96
N PHE A 20 -5.85 6.48 11.24
CA PHE A 20 -5.79 7.93 11.46
C PHE A 20 -6.35 8.38 12.82
N CYS A 21 -7.29 7.63 13.38
CA CYS A 21 -7.81 7.89 14.72
C CYS A 21 -6.83 7.48 15.84
N GLY A 22 -5.67 6.90 15.52
CA GLY A 22 -4.66 6.49 16.49
C GLY A 22 -4.94 5.16 17.18
N ALA A 23 -5.87 4.36 16.66
CA ALA A 23 -6.21 3.05 17.24
C ALA A 23 -5.01 2.09 17.20
N ASP A 24 -4.28 2.05 16.07
CA ASP A 24 -3.12 1.17 15.91
C ASP A 24 -1.92 1.66 16.73
N LEU A 25 -1.69 2.98 16.81
CA LEU A 25 -0.66 3.56 17.67
C LEU A 25 -0.90 3.24 19.16
N ALA A 26 -2.16 3.28 19.61
CA ALA A 26 -2.51 2.90 20.97
C ALA A 26 -2.32 1.40 21.21
N GLN A 27 -2.70 0.55 20.23
CA GLN A 27 -2.49 -0.89 20.29
C GLN A 27 -1.01 -1.26 20.34
N GLU A 28 -0.17 -0.66 19.50
CA GLU A 28 1.29 -0.84 19.48
C GLU A 28 1.95 -0.39 20.79
N ALA A 29 1.41 0.65 21.43
CA ALA A 29 1.86 1.14 22.73
C ALA A 29 1.33 0.32 23.93
N GLY A 30 0.48 -0.68 23.69
CA GLY A 30 -0.17 -1.46 24.75
C GLY A 30 -1.18 -0.66 25.57
N VAL A 31 -1.67 0.47 25.05
CA VAL A 31 -2.63 1.36 25.71
C VAL A 31 -4.04 1.07 25.17
N ALA A 32 -5.01 0.95 26.07
CA ALA A 32 -6.40 0.80 25.66
C ALA A 32 -6.89 2.09 25.00
N TYR A 33 -7.16 2.04 23.69
CA TYR A 33 -7.89 3.10 22.97
C TYR A 33 -9.38 2.98 23.32
N PRO A 34 -10.01 3.91 24.06
CA PRO A 34 -11.40 3.76 24.49
C PRO A 34 -12.33 4.03 23.31
N PRO A 35 -12.93 3.00 22.68
CA PRO A 35 -13.89 3.23 21.61
C PRO A 35 -15.21 3.64 22.26
N GLY A 36 -15.97 4.55 21.66
CA GLY A 36 -17.40 4.66 22.00
C GLY A 36 -18.08 3.31 21.76
N ASN A 37 -19.17 2.98 22.48
CA ASN A 37 -19.81 1.65 22.44
C ASN A 37 -20.16 1.14 21.02
N PHE A 38 -20.44 2.04 20.06
CA PHE A 38 -20.66 1.67 18.64
C PHE A 38 -19.37 1.53 17.83
N GLY A 39 -18.29 2.17 18.26
CA GLY A 39 -16.97 2.12 17.61
C GLY A 39 -16.23 0.81 17.82
N SER A 40 -16.48 0.08 18.93
CA SER A 40 -15.81 -1.19 19.20
C SER A 40 -16.27 -2.31 18.28
N VAL A 41 -17.59 -2.48 18.10
CA VAL A 41 -18.16 -3.52 17.22
C VAL A 41 -17.89 -3.21 15.75
N ALA A 42 -18.09 -1.96 15.33
CA ALA A 42 -17.82 -1.55 13.96
C ALA A 42 -16.32 -1.66 13.62
N GLY A 43 -15.44 -1.25 14.54
CA GLY A 43 -13.99 -1.40 14.38
C GLY A 43 -13.57 -2.86 14.25
N GLU A 44 -14.09 -3.74 15.10
CA GLU A 44 -13.77 -5.18 15.04
C GLU A 44 -14.28 -5.83 13.74
N LEU A 45 -15.46 -5.43 13.27
CA LEU A 45 -15.98 -5.89 11.98
C LEU A 45 -15.10 -5.44 10.81
N VAL A 46 -14.67 -4.17 10.80
CA VAL A 46 -13.73 -3.67 9.79
C VAL A 46 -12.41 -4.43 9.86
N ARG A 47 -11.91 -4.68 11.07
CA ARG A 47 -10.68 -5.44 11.30
C ARG A 47 -10.78 -6.85 10.70
N VAL A 48 -11.78 -7.61 11.11
CA VAL A 48 -11.94 -9.02 10.69
C VAL A 48 -12.29 -9.15 9.20
N LEU A 49 -13.12 -8.25 8.66
CA LEU A 49 -13.66 -8.38 7.30
C LEU A 49 -12.87 -7.64 6.23
N LEU A 50 -12.14 -6.59 6.56
CA LEU A 50 -11.53 -5.69 5.58
C LEU A 50 -10.02 -5.52 5.75
N GLU A 51 -9.49 -5.58 6.97
CA GLU A 51 -8.05 -5.47 7.21
C GLU A 51 -7.30 -6.55 6.42
N ASN A 52 -6.25 -6.15 5.72
CA ASN A 52 -5.46 -6.95 4.76
C ASN A 52 -6.24 -7.49 3.54
N LYS A 53 -7.54 -7.78 3.66
CA LYS A 53 -8.40 -8.33 2.60
C LYS A 53 -8.75 -7.27 1.55
N ALA A 54 -9.04 -6.04 1.97
CA ALA A 54 -9.32 -4.94 1.06
C ALA A 54 -8.09 -4.60 0.19
N ALA A 55 -6.90 -4.56 0.80
CA ALA A 55 -5.64 -4.39 0.08
C ALA A 55 -5.36 -5.58 -0.86
N ALA A 56 -5.60 -6.82 -0.43
CA ALA A 56 -5.46 -8.00 -1.29
C ALA A 56 -6.39 -7.94 -2.51
N LEU A 57 -7.66 -7.57 -2.32
CA LEU A 57 -8.63 -7.38 -3.40
C LEU A 57 -8.17 -6.29 -4.37
N LEU A 58 -7.71 -5.15 -3.85
CA LEU A 58 -7.19 -4.05 -4.66
C LEU A 58 -6.00 -4.50 -5.51
N SER A 59 -5.05 -5.26 -4.92
CA SER A 59 -3.87 -5.81 -5.59
C SER A 59 -4.23 -6.77 -6.73
N ILE A 60 -5.16 -7.70 -6.49
CA ILE A 60 -5.65 -8.63 -7.52
C ILE A 60 -6.28 -7.85 -8.69
N LEU A 61 -7.12 -6.86 -8.37
CA LEU A 61 -7.87 -6.10 -9.35
C LEU A 61 -6.99 -5.12 -10.14
N PHE A 62 -5.92 -4.65 -9.51
CA PHE A 62 -4.86 -3.88 -10.13
C PHE A 62 -4.07 -4.73 -11.13
N GLY A 63 -3.59 -5.91 -10.72
CA GLY A 63 -2.87 -6.85 -11.58
C GLY A 63 -3.71 -7.32 -12.76
N ALA A 64 -4.98 -7.70 -12.51
CA ALA A 64 -5.94 -8.06 -13.57
C ALA A 64 -6.16 -6.88 -14.54
N GLY A 65 -6.24 -5.65 -14.02
CA GLY A 65 -6.34 -4.46 -14.85
C GLY A 65 -5.15 -4.27 -15.79
N LEU A 66 -3.94 -4.52 -15.30
CA LEU A 66 -2.71 -4.44 -16.09
C LEU A 66 -2.65 -5.52 -17.18
N ALA A 67 -3.05 -6.75 -16.85
CA ALA A 67 -3.13 -7.86 -17.81
C ALA A 67 -4.13 -7.55 -18.95
N ILE A 68 -5.34 -7.10 -18.61
CA ILE A 68 -6.37 -6.72 -19.59
C ILE A 68 -5.88 -5.58 -20.50
N GLN A 69 -5.15 -4.60 -19.95
CA GLN A 69 -4.59 -3.51 -20.76
C GLN A 69 -3.49 -4.00 -21.70
N ALA A 70 -2.63 -4.89 -21.24
CA ALA A 70 -1.56 -5.47 -22.05
C ALA A 70 -2.11 -6.32 -23.21
N GLU A 71 -3.21 -7.04 -22.97
CA GLU A 71 -3.95 -7.81 -23.98
C GLU A 71 -4.65 -6.87 -24.98
N ARG A 72 -5.36 -5.83 -24.51
CA ARG A 72 -5.98 -4.84 -25.40
C ARG A 72 -4.96 -4.15 -26.29
N ALA A 73 -3.77 -3.85 -25.77
CA ALA A 73 -2.67 -3.30 -26.55
C ALA A 73 -2.17 -4.33 -27.59
N SER A 74 -2.07 -5.62 -27.23
CA SER A 74 -1.66 -6.67 -28.19
C SER A 74 -2.64 -6.82 -29.35
N VAL A 75 -3.95 -6.86 -29.06
CA VAL A 75 -5.02 -6.99 -30.07
C VAL A 75 -4.98 -5.81 -31.05
N LYS A 76 -4.62 -4.62 -30.58
CA LYS A 76 -4.50 -3.41 -31.41
C LYS A 76 -3.14 -3.24 -32.10
N GLY A 77 -2.21 -4.19 -31.95
CA GLY A 77 -0.84 -4.06 -32.44
C GLY A 77 -0.02 -2.96 -31.76
N GLN A 78 -0.47 -2.46 -30.61
CA GLN A 78 0.16 -1.38 -29.86
C GLN A 78 1.10 -1.92 -28.78
N SER A 79 2.09 -1.10 -28.43
CA SER A 79 2.95 -1.38 -27.29
C SER A 79 2.20 -1.20 -25.97
N ARG A 80 2.40 -2.13 -25.03
CA ARG A 80 1.89 -2.06 -23.65
C ARG A 80 2.65 -1.04 -22.79
N TRP A 81 3.88 -0.71 -23.18
CA TRP A 81 4.80 0.11 -22.37
C TRP A 81 4.32 1.54 -22.15
N PRO A 82 3.90 2.32 -23.16
CA PRO A 82 3.57 3.73 -22.95
C PRO A 82 2.42 3.92 -21.96
N PHE A 83 1.40 3.07 -22.04
CA PHE A 83 0.26 3.12 -21.12
C PHE A 83 0.68 2.72 -19.70
N ALA A 84 1.38 1.58 -19.56
CA ALA A 84 1.80 1.09 -18.26
C ALA A 84 2.77 2.06 -17.57
N LEU A 85 3.74 2.63 -18.31
CA LEU A 85 4.69 3.62 -17.78
C LEU A 85 4.00 4.91 -17.38
N ARG A 86 3.08 5.45 -18.20
CA ARG A 86 2.32 6.66 -17.84
C ARG A 86 1.51 6.44 -16.57
N ARG A 87 0.81 5.32 -16.46
CA ARG A 87 0.03 4.96 -15.28
C ARG A 87 0.92 4.79 -14.05
N SER A 88 2.01 4.05 -14.17
CA SER A 88 2.95 3.81 -13.07
C SER A 88 3.61 5.11 -12.62
N GLY A 89 3.96 6.00 -13.55
CA GLY A 89 4.50 7.32 -13.24
C GLY A 89 3.51 8.21 -12.52
N VAL A 90 2.23 8.19 -12.88
CA VAL A 90 1.18 8.92 -12.15
C VAL A 90 1.00 8.35 -10.73
N LEU A 91 0.99 7.03 -10.57
CA LEU A 91 0.89 6.40 -9.26
C LEU A 91 2.11 6.67 -8.38
N ALA A 92 3.32 6.62 -8.97
CA ALA A 92 4.55 6.95 -8.27
C ALA A 92 4.55 8.42 -7.82
N LEU A 93 4.13 9.35 -8.70
CA LEU A 93 4.04 10.76 -8.36
C LEU A 93 3.04 11.00 -7.22
N LEU A 94 1.83 10.43 -7.32
CA LEU A 94 0.81 10.57 -6.28
C LEU A 94 1.27 9.93 -4.97
N GLY A 95 1.86 8.74 -5.03
CA GLY A 95 2.39 8.05 -3.86
C GLY A 95 3.52 8.82 -3.20
N SER A 96 4.48 9.36 -3.97
CA SER A 96 5.54 10.22 -3.44
C SER A 96 4.97 11.47 -2.77
N VAL A 97 4.05 12.18 -3.43
CA VAL A 97 3.41 13.37 -2.83
C VAL A 97 2.68 12.98 -1.54
N HIS A 98 1.96 11.87 -1.52
CA HIS A 98 1.28 11.39 -0.32
C HIS A 98 2.26 11.02 0.80
N THR A 99 3.36 10.31 0.48
CA THR A 99 4.37 9.91 1.46
C THR A 99 5.06 11.11 2.10
N PHE A 100 5.37 12.14 1.32
CA PHE A 100 6.05 13.34 1.83
C PHE A 100 5.12 14.33 2.53
N LEU A 101 3.84 14.44 2.13
CA LEU A 101 2.94 15.49 2.65
C LEU A 101 1.91 14.98 3.66
N LEU A 102 1.54 13.69 3.62
CA LEU A 102 0.39 13.18 4.38
C LEU A 102 0.77 12.08 5.36
N TRP A 103 1.47 11.03 4.92
CA TRP A 103 1.78 9.88 5.78
C TRP A 103 2.92 8.99 5.26
N ASN A 104 3.78 8.49 6.16
CA ASN A 104 5.00 7.72 5.86
C ASN A 104 4.82 6.39 5.08
N VAL A 105 3.60 5.91 4.87
CA VAL A 105 3.30 4.63 4.21
C VAL A 105 2.23 4.86 3.14
N ASP A 106 2.55 4.54 1.89
CA ASP A 106 1.64 4.73 0.75
C ASP A 106 1.63 3.51 -0.18
N ILE A 107 0.44 2.96 -0.39
CA ILE A 107 0.22 1.76 -1.20
C ILE A 107 0.33 2.01 -2.72
N LEU A 108 0.20 3.26 -3.19
CA LEU A 108 0.31 3.62 -4.60
C LEU A 108 1.75 3.49 -5.10
N LEU A 109 2.74 3.84 -4.26
CA LEU A 109 4.15 3.69 -4.61
C LEU A 109 4.50 2.21 -4.83
N ASP A 110 4.02 1.32 -3.96
CA ASP A 110 4.17 -0.13 -4.10
C ASP A 110 3.55 -0.63 -5.40
N TYR A 111 2.33 -0.18 -5.72
CA TYR A 111 1.68 -0.54 -6.97
C TYR A 111 2.43 -0.06 -8.20
N ALA A 112 3.01 1.15 -8.15
CA ALA A 112 3.82 1.68 -9.24
C ALA A 112 5.04 0.78 -9.49
N LEU A 113 5.79 0.45 -8.44
CA LEU A 113 6.98 -0.41 -8.52
C LEU A 113 6.64 -1.82 -9.00
N ILE A 114 5.67 -2.48 -8.36
CA ILE A 114 5.27 -3.85 -8.72
C ILE A 114 4.75 -3.89 -10.16
N SER A 115 4.00 -2.89 -10.61
CA SER A 115 3.51 -2.85 -11.99
C SER A 115 4.65 -2.79 -13.01
N LEU A 116 5.70 -2.03 -12.72
CA LEU A 116 6.87 -1.92 -13.57
C LEU A 116 7.66 -3.23 -13.60
N MET A 117 7.79 -3.90 -12.45
CA MET A 117 8.44 -5.20 -12.34
C MET A 117 7.70 -6.30 -13.08
N VAL A 118 6.38 -6.32 -13.03
CA VAL A 118 5.54 -7.37 -13.65
C VAL A 118 5.38 -7.16 -15.15
N LEU A 119 5.48 -5.91 -15.63
CA LEU A 119 5.26 -5.54 -17.04
C LEU A 119 6.02 -6.38 -18.08
N PRO A 120 7.32 -6.73 -17.91
CA PRO A 120 8.04 -7.60 -18.83
C PRO A 120 7.40 -9.00 -18.95
N PHE A 121 6.90 -9.54 -17.84
CA PHE A 121 6.44 -10.92 -17.71
C PHE A 121 5.04 -11.17 -18.29
N LEU A 122 4.21 -10.13 -18.48
CA LEU A 122 2.79 -10.28 -18.91
C LEU A 122 2.54 -10.91 -20.30
N ARG A 123 3.59 -11.23 -21.08
CA ARG A 123 3.48 -11.93 -22.39
C ARG A 123 4.23 -13.25 -22.43
N LEU A 124 4.78 -13.67 -21.30
CA LEU A 124 5.40 -14.98 -21.21
C LEU A 124 4.31 -16.06 -21.24
N SER A 125 4.66 -17.26 -21.69
CA SER A 125 3.76 -18.42 -21.57
C SER A 125 3.47 -18.68 -20.09
N ALA A 126 2.34 -19.32 -19.78
CA ALA A 126 1.92 -19.58 -18.39
C ALA A 126 3.04 -20.17 -17.51
N GLY A 127 3.80 -21.14 -18.04
CA GLY A 127 4.94 -21.73 -17.32
C GLY A 127 6.12 -20.78 -17.11
N ARG A 128 6.33 -19.80 -18.01
CA ARG A 128 7.37 -18.78 -17.87
C ARG A 128 6.94 -17.60 -16.98
N VAL A 129 5.64 -17.31 -16.88
CA VAL A 129 5.10 -16.30 -15.95
C VAL A 129 5.33 -16.71 -14.49
N LEU A 130 5.36 -18.01 -14.19
CA LEU A 130 5.66 -18.49 -12.83
C LEU A 130 7.04 -18.04 -12.33
N TRP A 131 8.02 -17.87 -13.22
CA TRP A 131 9.33 -17.31 -12.86
C TRP A 131 9.27 -15.83 -12.45
N ALA A 132 8.21 -15.10 -12.81
CA ALA A 132 8.02 -13.74 -12.35
C ALA A 132 7.84 -13.67 -10.83
N ILE A 133 7.24 -14.69 -10.21
CA ILE A 133 6.95 -14.70 -8.77
C ILE A 133 8.24 -14.61 -7.95
N PRO A 134 9.20 -15.55 -8.04
CA PRO A 134 10.44 -15.45 -7.27
C PRO A 134 11.27 -14.23 -7.66
N VAL A 135 11.29 -13.83 -8.94
CA VAL A 135 12.05 -12.65 -9.39
C VAL A 135 11.50 -11.37 -8.76
N VAL A 136 10.19 -11.17 -8.78
CA VAL A 136 9.53 -10.01 -8.17
C VAL A 136 9.72 -10.03 -6.65
N LEU A 137 9.56 -11.19 -5.99
CA LEU A 137 9.77 -11.30 -4.55
C LEU A 137 11.21 -10.97 -4.15
N ILE A 138 12.21 -11.49 -4.86
CA ILE A 138 13.62 -11.19 -4.61
C ILE A 138 13.89 -9.71 -4.85
N ALA A 139 13.40 -9.15 -5.97
CA ALA A 139 13.62 -7.75 -6.29
C ALA A 139 12.98 -6.82 -5.24
N SER A 140 11.77 -7.14 -4.77
CA SER A 140 11.11 -6.42 -3.68
C SER A 140 11.91 -6.52 -2.38
N ALA A 141 12.43 -7.71 -2.04
CA ALA A 141 13.25 -7.90 -0.84
C ALA A 141 14.57 -7.13 -0.91
N VAL A 142 15.22 -7.09 -2.07
CA VAL A 142 16.46 -6.33 -2.29
C VAL A 142 16.22 -4.82 -2.18
N ILE A 143 15.07 -4.33 -2.65
CA ILE A 143 14.69 -2.92 -2.52
C ILE A 143 14.34 -2.57 -1.07
N ALA A 144 13.64 -3.47 -0.35
CA ALA A 144 13.20 -3.23 1.01
C ALA A 144 14.30 -3.43 2.06
N ALA A 145 15.28 -4.32 1.83
CA ALA A 145 16.29 -4.68 2.81
C ALA A 145 17.15 -3.50 3.31
N PRO A 146 17.64 -2.57 2.46
CA PRO A 146 18.35 -1.38 2.92
C PRO A 146 17.46 -0.47 3.78
N MET A 147 16.19 -0.30 3.40
CA MET A 147 15.24 0.50 4.17
C MET A 147 14.98 -0.12 5.55
N LEU A 148 14.84 -1.44 5.62
CA LEU A 148 14.69 -2.16 6.88
C LEU A 148 15.95 -2.05 7.75
N ALA A 149 17.14 -2.17 7.16
CA ALA A 149 18.41 -2.03 7.87
C ALA A 149 18.68 -0.60 8.36
N LEU A 150 18.13 0.41 7.68
CA LEU A 150 18.15 1.81 8.11
C LEU A 150 17.07 2.11 9.17
N ALA A 151 15.96 1.35 9.16
CA ALA A 151 14.86 1.49 10.12
C ALA A 151 15.16 0.84 11.49
N THR A 152 16.23 0.05 11.60
CA THR A 152 16.71 -0.46 12.89
C THR A 152 17.67 0.53 13.53
N ASP A 153 17.12 1.46 14.33
CA ASP A 153 17.69 1.88 15.61
C ASP A 153 16.75 2.86 16.32
N LEU A 154 15.89 2.32 17.21
CA LEU A 154 15.39 2.87 18.49
C LEU A 154 14.39 1.85 19.10
N PRO A 155 14.46 1.52 20.41
CA PRO A 155 13.50 0.60 21.03
C PRO A 155 12.07 1.16 20.99
N PRO A 156 11.02 0.34 20.77
CA PRO A 156 9.64 0.80 20.49
C PRO A 156 9.06 1.80 21.51
N ALA A 157 9.45 1.67 22.78
CA ALA A 157 9.01 2.58 23.85
C ALA A 157 9.56 4.01 23.71
N GLN A 158 10.73 4.20 23.09
CA GLN A 158 11.32 5.51 22.83
C GLN A 158 10.71 6.15 21.57
N THR A 159 10.37 5.34 20.57
CA THR A 159 9.66 5.80 19.36
C THR A 159 8.27 6.34 19.71
N TYR A 160 7.55 5.68 20.62
CA TYR A 160 6.23 6.13 21.08
C TYR A 160 6.28 7.45 21.87
N SER A 161 7.26 7.62 22.76
CA SER A 161 7.41 8.85 23.55
C SER A 161 7.83 10.05 22.69
N GLN A 162 8.69 9.84 21.70
CA GLN A 162 9.03 10.87 20.70
C GLN A 162 7.83 11.22 19.81
N ALA A 163 7.08 10.23 19.31
CA ALA A 163 5.87 10.48 18.53
C ALA A 163 4.83 11.31 19.31
N LEU A 164 4.62 11.04 20.60
CA LEU A 164 3.73 11.84 21.46
C LEU A 164 4.23 13.27 21.68
N GLN A 165 5.55 13.51 21.70
CA GLN A 165 6.09 14.87 21.81
C GLN A 165 5.92 15.66 20.50
N HIS A 166 6.20 15.03 19.36
CA HIS A 166 6.08 15.66 18.04
C HIS A 166 4.62 15.87 17.60
N TYR A 167 3.76 14.85 17.75
CA TYR A 167 2.35 14.92 17.34
C TYR A 167 1.41 15.47 18.42
N GLY A 168 1.81 15.47 19.70
CA GLY A 168 0.98 15.94 20.82
C GLY A 168 1.24 17.37 21.29
N GLN A 169 2.45 17.91 21.06
CA GLN A 169 2.85 19.26 21.50
C GLN A 169 3.65 20.08 20.47
N GLY A 170 4.15 19.46 19.39
CA GLY A 170 4.96 20.10 18.35
C GLY A 170 4.18 20.58 17.11
N GLY A 171 4.82 21.38 16.27
CA GLY A 171 4.29 21.80 14.97
C GLY A 171 4.65 20.82 13.85
N TRP A 172 3.93 20.85 12.73
CA TRP A 172 4.18 19.98 11.55
C TRP A 172 5.63 20.03 11.03
N LEU A 173 6.35 21.13 11.26
CA LEU A 173 7.76 21.29 10.87
C LEU A 173 8.73 20.55 11.79
N ASP A 174 8.32 20.22 13.02
CA ASP A 174 9.14 19.49 13.98
C ASP A 174 9.14 17.97 13.72
N ALA A 175 8.29 17.50 12.79
CA ALA A 175 8.09 16.08 12.44
C ALA A 175 8.71 15.69 11.07
N LEU A 176 9.38 16.63 10.38
CA LEU A 176 10.05 16.47 9.08
C LEU A 176 11.57 16.35 9.28
#